data_AF-A0A528DY26-F1
#
_entry.id   AF-A0A528DY26-F1
#
_cell.length_a   1.000
_cell.length_b   1.000
_cell.length_c   1.000
_cell.angle_alpha   90.00
_cell.angle_beta   90.00
_cell.angle_gamma   90.00
#
_symmetry.space_group_name_H-M   'P 1'
#
loop_
_entity.id
_entity.type
_entity.pdbx_description
1 polymer ?
#
loop_
_entity_poly.entity_id
_entity_poly.type
_entity_poly.pdbx_seq_one_letter_code
_entity_poly.pdbx_strand_id
1 'polypeptide(L)'
;MTPDQIKLVQDSFREVVPIKTAAAALFYEKLFAIDGSLKALFHATDMGKQGAKLMAALGFVVHGLSRAETILPAVQDLARRHVGYGVEERHYPIVGQALIETLETGLGEAFTADVREAWAAAYGLLAGVMIAAAREVQLAA
;
A
#
# COMPACT_ATOMS: atom_id res chain seq x y z
N MET A 1 -9.13 -5.59 12.32
CA MET A 1 -8.59 -6.87 11.82
C MET A 1 -8.54 -7.86 12.96
N THR A 2 -8.76 -9.14 12.68
CA THR A 2 -8.57 -10.23 13.66
C THR A 2 -7.08 -10.65 13.73
N PRO A 3 -6.63 -11.32 14.80
CA PRO A 3 -5.29 -11.90 14.87
C PRO A 3 -4.96 -12.82 13.68
N ASP A 4 -5.93 -13.61 13.22
CA ASP A 4 -5.76 -14.50 12.07
C ASP A 4 -5.54 -13.73 10.77
N GLN A 5 -6.32 -12.67 10.52
CA GLN A 5 -6.10 -11.80 9.36
C GLN A 5 -4.72 -11.14 9.39
N ILE A 6 -4.27 -10.70 10.56
CA ILE A 6 -2.92 -10.13 10.72
C ILE A 6 -1.86 -11.17 10.36
N LYS A 7 -2.01 -12.39 10.87
CA LYS A 7 -1.09 -13.49 10.57
C LYS A 7 -1.07 -13.82 9.08
N LEU A 8 -2.22 -13.89 8.42
CA LEU A 8 -2.32 -14.15 6.97
C LEU A 8 -1.57 -13.09 6.15
N VAL A 9 -1.76 -11.80 6.48
CA VAL A 9 -1.04 -10.71 5.81
C VAL A 9 0.45 -10.79 6.06
N GLN A 10 0.88 -11.05 7.30
CA GLN A 10 2.29 -11.13 7.65
C GLN A 10 2.99 -12.33 7.00
N ASP A 11 2.35 -13.50 7.00
CA ASP A 11 2.92 -14.71 6.42
C ASP A 11 3.00 -14.61 4.89
N SER A 12 1.91 -14.22 4.23
CA SER A 12 1.91 -14.03 2.77
C SER A 12 2.86 -12.92 2.32
N PHE A 13 3.02 -11.84 3.09
CA PHE A 13 4.01 -10.81 2.75
C PHE A 13 5.45 -11.36 2.78
N ARG A 14 5.79 -12.29 3.69
CA ARG A 14 7.13 -12.90 3.74
C ARG A 14 7.45 -13.67 2.47
N GLU A 15 6.45 -14.26 1.82
CA GLU A 15 6.61 -14.95 0.53
C GLU A 15 6.86 -13.97 -0.63
N VAL A 16 6.36 -12.73 -0.53
CA VAL A 16 6.62 -11.67 -1.51
C VAL A 16 8.00 -11.04 -1.35
N VAL A 17 8.59 -11.04 -0.14
CA VAL A 17 9.88 -10.39 0.15
C VAL A 17 11.03 -10.84 -0.78
N PRO A 18 11.22 -12.14 -1.08
CA PRO A 18 12.23 -12.59 -2.04
C PRO A 18 12.07 -12.00 -3.45
N ILE A 19 10.84 -11.74 -3.87
CA ILE A 19 10.50 -11.20 -5.20
C ILE A 19 10.15 -9.70 -5.17
N LYS A 20 10.46 -9.00 -4.08
CA LYS A 20 10.03 -7.62 -3.82
C LYS A 20 10.29 -6.62 -4.95
N THR A 21 11.41 -6.75 -5.67
CA THR A 21 11.74 -5.86 -6.79
C THR A 21 10.78 -6.07 -7.96
N ALA A 22 10.50 -7.32 -8.32
CA ALA A 22 9.54 -7.66 -9.36
C ALA A 22 8.11 -7.31 -8.95
N ALA A 23 7.73 -7.60 -7.70
CA ALA A 23 6.42 -7.24 -7.16
C ALA A 23 6.18 -5.72 -7.19
N ALA A 24 7.18 -4.92 -6.82
CA ALA A 24 7.08 -3.46 -6.87
C ALA A 24 6.95 -2.93 -8.31
N ALA A 25 7.70 -3.49 -9.26
CA ALA A 25 7.58 -3.13 -10.66
C ALA A 25 6.17 -3.45 -11.19
N LEU A 26 5.66 -4.64 -10.90
CA LEU A 26 4.32 -5.07 -11.27
C LEU A 26 3.24 -4.19 -10.64
N PHE A 27 3.42 -3.76 -9.39
CA PHE A 27 2.50 -2.81 -8.74
C PHE A 27 2.38 -1.51 -9.53
N TYR A 28 3.49 -0.89 -9.92
CA TYR A 28 3.43 0.36 -10.68
C TYR A 28 2.91 0.16 -12.10
N GLU A 29 3.21 -0.97 -12.73
CA GLU A 29 2.61 -1.34 -14.02
C GLU A 29 1.08 -1.39 -13.92
N LYS A 30 0.55 -2.12 -12.93
CA LYS A 30 -0.89 -2.23 -12.68
C LYS A 30 -1.52 -0.89 -12.30
N LEU A 31 -0.88 -0.14 -11.40
CA LEU A 31 -1.35 1.18 -10.98
C LEU A 31 -1.56 2.11 -12.19
N PHE A 32 -0.58 2.14 -13.10
CA PHE A 32 -0.63 3.00 -14.28
C PHE A 32 -1.49 2.44 -15.42
N ALA A 33 -1.77 1.13 -15.41
CA ALA A 33 -2.75 0.53 -16.32
C ALA A 33 -4.19 0.86 -15.89
N ILE A 34 -4.46 0.93 -14.58
CA ILE A 34 -5.76 1.31 -14.02
C ILE A 34 -6.02 2.81 -14.25
N ASP A 35 -5.04 3.67 -13.92
CA ASP A 35 -5.12 5.10 -14.20
C ASP A 35 -3.78 5.65 -14.71
N GLY A 36 -3.72 5.87 -16.03
CA GLY A 36 -2.54 6.40 -16.69
C GLY A 36 -2.19 7.83 -16.29
N SER A 37 -3.13 8.62 -15.74
CA SER A 37 -2.85 10.00 -15.31
C SER A 37 -1.90 10.04 -14.12
N LEU A 38 -1.85 8.97 -13.31
CA LEU A 38 -0.98 8.88 -12.15
C LEU A 38 0.50 8.91 -12.52
N LYS A 39 0.89 8.56 -13.75
CA LYS A 39 2.27 8.68 -14.23
C LYS A 39 2.82 10.11 -14.07
N ALA A 40 1.97 11.13 -14.14
CA ALA A 40 2.37 12.52 -13.96
C ALA A 40 2.96 12.80 -12.56
N LEU A 41 2.50 12.09 -11.52
CA LEU A 41 3.05 12.21 -10.16
C LEU A 41 4.47 11.65 -10.04
N PHE A 42 4.91 10.83 -11.01
CA PHE A 42 6.20 10.13 -10.98
C PHE A 42 7.17 10.57 -12.08
N HIS A 43 6.88 11.64 -12.83
CA HIS A 43 7.65 12.06 -14.02
C HIS A 43 9.16 12.30 -13.79
N ALA A 44 9.53 12.75 -12.59
CA ALA A 44 10.93 12.98 -12.19
C ALA A 44 11.43 11.96 -11.16
N THR A 45 10.78 10.78 -11.07
CA THR A 45 11.07 9.77 -10.06
C THR A 45 11.85 8.59 -10.64
N ASP A 46 12.93 8.22 -9.95
CA ASP A 46 13.60 6.94 -10.17
C ASP A 46 12.69 5.80 -9.71
N MET A 47 12.08 5.09 -10.66
CA MET A 47 11.09 4.05 -10.39
C MET A 47 11.68 2.83 -9.67
N GLY A 48 12.97 2.53 -9.83
CA GLY A 48 13.64 1.47 -9.09
C GLY A 48 13.75 1.81 -7.59
N LYS A 49 14.19 3.03 -7.29
CA LYS A 49 14.21 3.55 -5.91
C LYS A 49 12.81 3.69 -5.32
N GLN A 50 11.84 4.09 -6.13
CA GLN A 50 10.46 4.22 -5.70
C GLN A 50 9.82 2.86 -5.37
N GLY A 51 10.12 1.83 -6.15
CA GLY A 51 9.74 0.45 -5.83
C GLY A 51 10.34 -0.03 -4.50
N ALA A 52 11.62 0.27 -4.24
CA ALA A 52 12.24 -0.06 -2.97
C ALA A 52 11.58 0.68 -1.78
N LYS A 53 11.24 1.97 -1.95
CA LYS A 53 10.51 2.76 -0.93
C LYS A 53 9.12 2.17 -0.66
N LEU A 54 8.40 1.76 -1.70
CA LEU A 54 7.10 1.11 -1.56
C LEU A 54 7.21 -0.16 -0.72
N MET A 55 8.12 -1.07 -1.08
CA MET A 55 8.27 -2.34 -0.36
C MET A 55 8.71 -2.14 1.10
N ALA A 56 9.55 -1.12 1.36
CA ALA A 56 9.92 -0.76 2.72
C ALA A 56 8.72 -0.24 3.53
N ALA A 57 7.89 0.63 2.93
CA ALA A 57 6.69 1.16 3.58
C ALA A 57 5.64 0.06 3.83
N LEU A 58 5.38 -0.82 2.87
CA LEU A 58 4.52 -1.98 3.04
C LEU A 58 5.05 -2.89 4.16
N GLY A 59 6.35 -3.16 4.17
CA GLY A 59 6.99 -3.92 5.24
C GLY A 59 6.76 -3.27 6.60
N PHE A 60 7.02 -1.97 6.75
CA PHE A 60 6.78 -1.26 8.00
C PHE A 60 5.33 -1.41 8.50
N VAL A 61 4.34 -1.23 7.62
CA VAL A 61 2.92 -1.38 7.98
C VAL A 61 2.60 -2.82 8.37
N VAL A 62 2.99 -3.80 7.54
CA VAL A 62 2.70 -5.23 7.75
C VAL A 62 3.27 -5.73 9.09
N HIS A 63 4.50 -5.36 9.42
CA HIS A 63 5.12 -5.73 10.70
C HIS A 63 4.44 -5.02 11.88
N GLY A 64 3.93 -3.80 11.67
CA GLY A 64 3.23 -3.01 12.68
C GLY A 64 1.77 -3.41 12.92
N LEU A 65 1.15 -4.25 12.08
CA LEU A 65 -0.28 -4.59 12.19
C LEU A 65 -0.67 -5.16 13.57
N SER A 66 0.21 -5.90 14.23
CA SER A 66 -0.04 -6.44 15.58
C SER A 66 -0.05 -5.38 16.69
N ARG A 67 0.48 -4.19 16.42
CA ARG A 67 0.57 -3.03 17.32
C ARG A 67 0.36 -1.74 16.54
N ALA A 68 -0.78 -1.64 15.85
CA ALA A 68 -1.07 -0.60 14.86
C ALA A 68 -0.95 0.83 15.44
N GLU A 69 -1.27 1.01 16.72
CA GLU A 69 -1.11 2.26 17.46
C GLU A 69 0.32 2.79 17.44
N THR A 70 1.32 1.91 17.38
CA THR A 70 2.75 2.30 17.38
C THR A 70 3.23 2.84 16.04
N ILE A 71 2.57 2.46 14.95
CA ILE A 71 2.92 2.91 13.60
C ILE A 71 2.06 4.09 13.13
N LEU A 72 0.97 4.38 13.84
CA LEU A 72 -0.02 5.37 13.47
C LEU A 72 0.58 6.77 13.21
N PRO A 73 1.46 7.33 14.08
CA PRO A 73 2.04 8.64 13.81
C PRO A 73 2.84 8.69 12.50
N ALA A 74 3.63 7.65 12.23
CA ALA A 74 4.44 7.57 11.02
C ALA A 74 3.58 7.43 9.75
N VAL A 75 2.47 6.68 9.82
CA VAL A 75 1.49 6.56 8.73
C VAL A 75 0.79 7.89 8.47
N GLN A 76 0.41 8.62 9.51
CA GLN A 76 -0.18 9.95 9.36
C GLN A 76 0.80 10.94 8.73
N ASP A 77 2.07 10.96 9.17
CA ASP A 77 3.12 11.77 8.55
C ASP A 77 3.37 11.42 7.08
N LEU A 78 3.33 10.12 6.76
CA LEU A 78 3.38 9.66 5.38
C LEU A 78 2.21 10.24 4.56
N ALA A 79 0.99 10.19 5.10
CA ALA A 79 -0.20 10.73 4.44
C ALA A 79 -0.11 12.25 4.19
N ARG A 80 0.37 13.02 5.17
CA ARG A 80 0.60 14.47 5.00
C ARG A 80 1.56 14.77 3.85
N ARG A 81 2.63 13.98 3.72
CA ARG A 81 3.55 14.09 2.58
C ARG A 81 2.89 13.70 1.25
N HIS A 82 2.00 12.72 1.25
CA HIS A 82 1.24 12.33 0.05
C HIS A 82 0.37 13.47 -0.49
N VAL A 83 -0.22 14.29 0.38
CA VAL A 83 -0.91 15.53 -0.04
C VAL A 83 0.04 16.44 -0.81
N GLY A 84 1.25 16.67 -0.29
CA GLY A 84 2.28 17.48 -0.96
C GLY A 84 2.78 16.89 -2.28
N TYR A 85 2.61 15.57 -2.49
CA TYR A 85 2.92 14.92 -3.77
C TYR A 85 1.77 15.01 -4.78
N GLY A 86 0.61 15.56 -4.42
CA GLY A 86 -0.57 15.64 -5.28
C GLY A 86 -1.45 14.38 -5.24
N VAL A 87 -1.31 13.54 -4.20
CA VAL A 87 -2.21 12.41 -4.00
C VAL A 87 -3.55 12.88 -3.46
N GLU A 88 -4.62 12.39 -4.07
CA GLU A 88 -6.01 12.71 -3.76
C GLU A 88 -6.72 11.47 -3.20
N GLU A 89 -7.85 11.68 -2.52
CA GLU A 89 -8.66 10.59 -1.97
C GLU A 89 -9.09 9.57 -3.04
N ARG A 90 -9.40 10.04 -4.26
CA ARG A 90 -9.77 9.18 -5.40
C ARG A 90 -8.67 8.21 -5.83
N HIS A 91 -7.41 8.42 -5.45
CA HIS A 91 -6.30 7.54 -5.81
C HIS A 91 -6.22 6.29 -4.94
N TYR A 92 -6.76 6.31 -3.71
CA TYR A 92 -6.65 5.18 -2.79
C TYR A 92 -7.37 3.92 -3.31
N PRO A 93 -8.60 3.96 -3.85
CA PRO A 93 -9.21 2.78 -4.45
C PRO A 93 -8.36 2.16 -5.56
N ILE A 94 -7.71 2.99 -6.38
CA ILE A 94 -6.84 2.55 -7.49
C ILE A 94 -5.58 1.86 -6.95
N VAL A 95 -4.96 2.44 -5.92
CA VAL A 95 -3.81 1.84 -5.22
C VAL A 95 -4.18 0.49 -4.58
N GLY A 96 -5.35 0.41 -3.94
CA GLY A 96 -5.83 -0.83 -3.33
C GLY A 96 -6.04 -1.94 -4.36
N GLN A 97 -6.64 -1.62 -5.50
CA GLN A 97 -6.80 -2.55 -6.60
C GLN A 97 -5.44 -3.03 -7.14
N ALA A 98 -4.53 -2.11 -7.44
CA ALA A 98 -3.19 -2.45 -7.94
C ALA A 98 -2.44 -3.37 -6.96
N LEU A 99 -2.51 -3.08 -5.65
CA LEU A 99 -1.88 -3.89 -4.62
C LEU A 99 -2.44 -5.32 -4.59
N ILE A 100 -3.77 -5.47 -4.58
CA ILE A 100 -4.43 -6.78 -4.52
C ILE A 100 -4.08 -7.61 -5.76
N GLU A 101 -4.13 -7.02 -6.95
CA GLU A 101 -3.76 -7.71 -8.18
C GLU A 101 -2.28 -8.08 -8.25
N THR A 102 -1.38 -7.25 -7.69
CA THR A 102 0.05 -7.58 -7.56
C THR A 102 0.25 -8.78 -6.65
N LEU A 103 -0.42 -8.81 -5.50
CA LEU A 103 -0.32 -9.92 -4.55
C LEU A 103 -0.88 -11.21 -5.15
N GLU A 104 -2.01 -11.14 -5.83
CA GLU A 104 -2.60 -12.26 -6.57
C GLU A 104 -1.62 -12.86 -7.58
N THR A 105 -0.97 -12.00 -8.37
CA THR A 105 0.02 -12.47 -9.35
C THR A 105 1.28 -13.03 -8.68
N GLY A 106 1.77 -12.37 -7.63
CA GLY A 106 3.03 -12.73 -6.96
C GLY A 106 2.95 -13.98 -6.09
N LEU A 107 1.78 -14.25 -5.51
CA LEU A 107 1.54 -15.39 -4.61
C LEU A 107 0.91 -16.59 -5.35
N GLY A 108 0.25 -16.38 -6.49
CA GLY A 108 -0.38 -17.45 -7.26
C GLY A 108 -1.39 -18.22 -6.41
N GLU A 109 -1.27 -19.55 -6.36
CA GLU A 109 -2.17 -20.42 -5.57
C GLU A 109 -2.18 -20.12 -4.07
N ALA A 110 -1.12 -19.50 -3.53
CA ALA A 110 -1.08 -19.06 -2.13
C ALA A 110 -1.97 -17.84 -1.85
N PHE A 111 -2.46 -17.14 -2.88
CA PHE A 111 -3.42 -16.03 -2.73
C PHE A 111 -4.85 -16.55 -2.58
N THR A 112 -5.13 -17.21 -1.47
CA THR A 112 -6.46 -17.75 -1.17
C THR A 112 -7.49 -16.63 -0.93
N ALA A 113 -8.78 -16.98 -0.90
CA ALA A 113 -9.85 -16.04 -0.55
C ALA A 113 -9.61 -15.37 0.82
N ASP A 114 -9.20 -16.13 1.83
CA ASP A 114 -8.89 -15.61 3.17
C ASP A 114 -7.72 -14.63 3.14
N VAL A 115 -6.67 -14.90 2.35
CA VAL A 115 -5.53 -13.99 2.17
C VAL A 115 -5.99 -12.70 1.49
N ARG A 116 -6.82 -12.80 0.44
CA ARG A 116 -7.40 -11.65 -0.25
C ARG A 116 -8.22 -10.77 0.67
N GLU A 117 -9.11 -11.38 1.47
CA GLU A 117 -9.94 -10.67 2.45
C GLU A 117 -9.08 -10.00 3.53
N ALA A 118 -8.06 -10.69 4.05
CA ALA A 118 -7.16 -10.16 5.05
C ALA A 118 -6.38 -8.93 4.52
N TRP A 119 -5.87 -9.00 3.29
CA TRP A 119 -5.19 -7.87 2.64
C TRP A 119 -6.14 -6.71 2.34
N ALA A 120 -7.36 -6.99 1.87
CA ALA A 120 -8.37 -5.96 1.65
C ALA A 120 -8.72 -5.23 2.96
N ALA A 121 -8.87 -5.97 4.07
CA ALA A 121 -9.10 -5.39 5.39
C ALA A 121 -7.90 -4.55 5.87
N ALA A 122 -6.67 -5.05 5.71
CA ALA A 122 -5.46 -4.31 6.08
C ALA A 122 -5.31 -3.01 5.28
N TYR A 123 -5.50 -3.09 3.96
CA TYR A 123 -5.43 -1.93 3.08
C TYR A 123 -6.51 -0.91 3.42
N GLY A 124 -7.75 -1.35 3.62
CA GLY A 124 -8.87 -0.47 3.97
C GLY A 124 -8.63 0.31 5.27
N LEU A 125 -8.10 -0.35 6.30
CA LEU A 125 -7.72 0.32 7.55
C LEU A 125 -6.61 1.36 7.33
N LEU A 126 -5.55 1.00 6.62
CA LEU A 126 -4.44 1.90 6.31
C LEU A 126 -4.91 3.11 5.51
N ALA A 127 -5.65 2.88 4.42
CA ALA A 127 -6.19 3.92 3.56
C ALA A 127 -7.11 4.87 4.34
N GLY A 128 -7.98 4.34 5.21
CA GLY A 128 -8.84 5.15 6.06
C GLY A 128 -8.07 6.11 6.96
N VAL A 129 -7.02 5.62 7.62
CA VAL A 129 -6.11 6.46 8.43
C VAL A 129 -5.44 7.54 7.58
N MET A 130 -4.90 7.16 6.43
CA MET A 130 -4.18 8.10 5.56
C MET A 130 -5.11 9.17 4.97
N ILE A 131 -6.32 8.79 4.55
CA ILE A 131 -7.33 9.73 4.04
C ILE A 131 -7.74 10.72 5.14
N ALA A 132 -7.98 10.25 6.36
CA ALA A 132 -8.32 11.13 7.48
C ALA A 132 -7.22 12.17 7.75
N ALA A 133 -5.96 11.72 7.83
CA ALA A 133 -4.81 12.61 8.04
C ALA A 133 -4.54 13.56 6.86
N ALA A 134 -4.83 13.14 5.62
CA ALA A 134 -4.73 13.99 4.45
C ALA A 134 -5.76 15.12 4.46
N ARG A 135 -7.01 14.82 4.85
CA ARG A 135 -8.10 15.81 4.97
C ARG A 135 -7.78 16.89 6.00
N GLU A 136 -7.13 16.53 7.11
CA GLU A 136 -6.68 17.51 8.12
C GLU A 136 -5.75 18.58 7.52
N VAL A 137 -4.81 18.16 6.66
CA VAL A 137 -3.89 19.10 5.98
C VAL A 137 -4.65 19.99 5.01
N GLN A 138 -5.55 19.41 4.22
CA GLN A 138 -6.32 20.15 3.21
C GLN A 138 -7.28 21.16 3.82
N LEU A 139 -7.85 20.88 5.00
CA LEU A 139 -8.72 21.81 5.72
C LEU A 139 -7.94 22.94 6.43
N ALA A 140 -6.65 22.74 6.67
CA ALA A 140 -5.77 23.71 7.31
C ALA A 140 -5.01 24.62 6.30
N ALA A 141 -5.14 24.35 5.00
CA ALA A 141 -4.51 25.09 3.90
C ALA A 141 -5.47 26.14 3.31
#